data_AF-A0A094ISW8-F1
#
_entry.id   AF-A0A094ISW8-F1
#
_cell.length_a   1.000
_cell.length_b   1.000
_cell.length_c   1.000
_cell.angle_alpha   90.00
_cell.angle_beta   90.00
_cell.angle_gamma   90.00
#
_symmetry.space_group_name_H-M   'P 1'
#
loop_
_entity.id
_entity.type
_entity.pdbx_description
1 polymer ?
#
loop_
_entity_poly.entity_id
_entity_poly.type
_entity_poly.pdbx_seq_one_letter_code
_entity_poly.pdbx_strand_id
1 'polypeptide(L)'
;MKLEYMRFFMLAPASLLEAAENQIQVELDRTDGELLHYQPQTFRGYNLGWPRGDVQGLLQFFSDVGCVFSQYRLAYSLLPENLEEWPLKSEYLAFYYALSATEIRLNLRHDDRVNGAFREFECSNEFVRYRFMMNMFIDRYAQSHSISADIVEHFETLSRDEPDAEIFS
;
A
#
# COMPACT_ATOMS: atom_id res chain seq x y z
N MET A 1 -10.40 -18.93 -10.11
CA MET A 1 -10.28 -17.73 -10.96
C MET A 1 -8.80 -17.56 -11.25
N LYS A 2 -8.35 -17.60 -12.51
CA LYS A 2 -6.95 -17.27 -12.83
C LYS A 2 -6.81 -15.75 -12.70
N LEU A 3 -5.90 -15.29 -11.84
CA LEU A 3 -5.47 -13.89 -11.85
C LEU A 3 -4.82 -13.63 -13.21
N GLU A 4 -5.57 -13.04 -14.14
CA GLU A 4 -4.94 -12.27 -15.18
C GLU A 4 -4.31 -11.06 -14.48
N TYR A 5 -2.98 -11.07 -14.34
CA TYR A 5 -2.23 -9.93 -13.83
C TYR A 5 -2.53 -8.72 -14.72
N MET A 6 -3.43 -7.86 -14.26
CA MET A 6 -3.78 -6.66 -15.01
C MET A 6 -2.66 -5.64 -14.84
N ARG A 7 -1.82 -5.52 -15.86
CA ARG A 7 -0.71 -4.56 -15.91
C ARG A 7 -1.17 -3.26 -16.55
N PHE A 8 -1.16 -2.19 -15.77
CA PHE A 8 -1.46 -0.81 -16.15
C PHE A 8 -0.33 0.16 -15.77
N PHE A 9 0.86 -0.32 -15.42
CA PHE A 9 2.04 0.53 -15.19
C PHE A 9 2.38 1.41 -16.40
N MET A 10 2.01 0.96 -17.61
CA MET A 10 2.15 1.71 -18.87
C MET A 10 1.33 3.00 -18.93
N LEU A 11 0.45 3.26 -17.95
CA LEU A 11 -0.18 4.57 -17.78
C LEU A 11 0.84 5.64 -17.36
N ALA A 12 1.95 5.25 -16.74
CA ALA A 12 3.07 6.14 -16.47
C ALA A 12 3.93 6.32 -17.73
N PRO A 13 4.41 7.54 -18.03
CA PRO A 13 5.36 7.76 -19.12
C PRO A 13 6.64 6.93 -18.94
N ALA A 14 7.22 6.45 -20.04
CA ALA A 14 8.43 5.64 -20.01
C ALA A 14 9.60 6.32 -19.27
N SER A 15 9.76 7.63 -19.42
CA SER A 15 10.78 8.41 -18.70
C SER A 15 10.57 8.44 -17.19
N LEU A 16 9.32 8.37 -16.72
CA LEU A 16 8.99 8.29 -15.31
C LEU A 16 9.32 6.89 -14.75
N LEU A 17 9.01 5.84 -15.53
CA LEU A 17 9.32 4.46 -15.18
C LEU A 17 10.83 4.20 -15.15
N GLU A 18 11.59 4.74 -16.11
CA GLU A 18 13.05 4.68 -16.11
C GLU A 18 13.65 5.38 -14.87
N ALA A 19 13.11 6.54 -14.50
CA ALA A 19 13.52 7.19 -13.27
C ALA A 19 13.18 6.35 -12.02
N ALA A 20 12.02 5.69 -12.02
CA ALA A 20 11.58 4.82 -10.92
C ALA A 20 12.46 3.57 -10.81
N GLU A 21 12.79 2.93 -11.93
CA GLU A 21 13.72 1.80 -12.00
C GLU A 21 15.07 2.18 -11.40
N ASN A 22 15.63 3.33 -11.79
CA ASN A 22 16.89 3.81 -11.21
C ASN A 22 16.78 4.01 -9.69
N GLN A 23 15.65 4.51 -9.18
CA GLN A 23 15.44 4.63 -7.74
C GLN A 23 15.31 3.27 -7.05
N ILE A 24 14.61 2.32 -7.68
CA ILE A 24 14.46 0.96 -7.17
C ILE A 24 15.83 0.30 -7.03
N GLN A 25 16.68 0.38 -8.06
CA GLN A 25 18.05 -0.15 -8.02
C GLN A 25 18.86 0.49 -6.88
N VAL A 26 18.78 1.81 -6.70
CA VAL A 26 19.46 2.50 -5.60
C VAL A 26 19.02 2.01 -4.21
N GLU A 27 17.72 1.76 -4.02
CA GLU A 27 17.23 1.24 -2.73
C GLU A 27 17.57 -0.24 -2.53
N LEU A 28 17.53 -1.05 -3.58
CA LEU A 28 17.93 -2.46 -3.54
C LEU A 28 19.43 -2.60 -3.26
N ASP A 29 20.28 -1.77 -3.88
CA ASP A 29 21.73 -1.77 -3.63
C ASP A 29 22.06 -1.47 -2.15
N ARG A 30 21.22 -0.69 -1.45
CA ARG A 30 21.40 -0.40 -0.01
C ARG A 30 21.03 -1.56 0.89
N THR A 31 20.26 -2.50 0.39
CA THR A 31 19.71 -3.63 1.15
C THR A 31 20.22 -4.96 0.60
N ASP A 32 21.31 -4.94 -0.17
CA ASP A 32 21.88 -6.11 -0.86
C ASP A 32 20.84 -6.90 -1.70
N GLY A 33 19.86 -6.17 -2.26
CA GLY A 33 18.78 -6.71 -3.08
C GLY A 33 17.62 -7.31 -2.30
N GLU A 34 17.58 -7.18 -0.97
CA GLU A 34 16.58 -7.85 -0.14
C GLU A 34 15.29 -7.06 0.01
N LEU A 35 15.37 -5.73 0.07
CA LEU A 35 14.26 -4.88 0.50
C LEU A 35 14.16 -3.60 -0.33
N LEU A 36 12.95 -3.34 -0.83
CA LEU A 36 12.59 -2.05 -1.41
C LEU A 36 11.64 -1.30 -0.47
N HIS A 37 12.10 -0.15 0.05
CA HIS A 37 11.29 0.72 0.90
C HIS A 37 11.24 2.14 0.33
N TYR A 38 10.21 2.46 -0.44
CA TYR A 38 9.96 3.84 -0.88
C TYR A 38 8.80 4.47 -0.11
N GLN A 39 9.11 4.99 1.07
CA GLN A 39 8.14 5.67 1.94
C GLN A 39 7.67 7.06 1.42
N PRO A 40 8.51 7.91 0.79
CA PRO A 40 8.11 9.29 0.47
C PRO A 40 6.79 9.39 -0.31
N GLN A 41 5.98 10.41 0.00
CA GLN A 41 4.70 10.67 -0.65
C GLN A 41 4.85 11.30 -2.04
N THR A 42 6.06 11.70 -2.42
CA THR A 42 6.33 12.27 -3.74
C THR A 42 7.45 11.52 -4.44
N PHE A 43 7.41 11.51 -5.77
CA PHE A 43 8.47 10.97 -6.61
C PHE A 43 8.66 11.88 -7.82
N ARG A 44 9.85 12.49 -7.97
CA ARG A 44 10.16 13.39 -9.10
C ARG A 44 9.10 14.47 -9.37
N GLY A 45 8.48 15.01 -8.32
CA GLY A 45 7.42 16.03 -8.41
C GLY A 45 6.00 15.48 -8.57
N TYR A 46 5.83 14.16 -8.74
CA TYR A 46 4.52 13.51 -8.71
C TYR A 46 4.11 13.29 -7.25
N ASN A 47 2.89 13.71 -6.89
CA ASN A 47 2.28 13.37 -5.62
C ASN A 47 1.62 12.00 -5.74
N LEU A 48 2.10 11.02 -4.97
CA LEU A 48 1.66 9.63 -5.03
C LEU A 48 0.25 9.41 -4.45
N GLY A 49 -0.32 10.41 -3.75
CA GLY A 49 -1.70 10.40 -3.28
C GLY A 49 -2.68 11.14 -4.19
N TRP A 50 -2.26 11.64 -5.35
CA TRP A 50 -3.11 12.45 -6.22
C TRP A 50 -3.77 11.63 -7.35
N PRO A 51 -5.09 11.79 -7.60
CA PRO A 51 -5.86 10.91 -8.48
C PRO A 51 -5.51 11.06 -9.97
N ARG A 52 -4.46 10.36 -10.41
CA ARG A 52 -4.01 10.35 -11.81
C ARG A 52 -3.62 8.95 -12.26
N GLY A 53 -3.83 8.68 -13.54
CA GLY A 53 -3.52 7.38 -14.14
C GLY A 53 -2.03 7.09 -14.18
N ASP A 54 -1.20 8.09 -14.45
CA ASP A 54 0.27 7.96 -14.40
C ASP A 54 0.78 7.66 -12.99
N VAL A 55 0.17 8.26 -11.96
CA VAL A 55 0.44 7.93 -10.56
C VAL A 55 0.03 6.50 -10.23
N GLN A 56 -1.14 6.02 -10.68
CA GLN A 56 -1.53 4.60 -10.50
C GLN A 56 -0.56 3.66 -11.21
N GLY A 57 -0.11 4.02 -12.41
CA GLY A 57 0.89 3.25 -13.14
C GLY A 57 2.23 3.18 -12.40
N LEU A 58 2.69 4.31 -11.87
CA LEU A 58 3.91 4.39 -11.06
C LEU A 58 3.78 3.58 -9.75
N LEU A 59 2.64 3.69 -9.07
CA LEU A 59 2.35 2.93 -7.85
C LEU A 59 2.35 1.42 -8.13
N GLN A 60 1.76 0.97 -9.26
CA GLN A 60 1.87 -0.44 -9.68
C GLN A 60 3.31 -0.84 -9.94
N PHE A 61 4.09 0.01 -10.60
CA PHE A 61 5.49 -0.30 -10.89
C PHE A 61 6.30 -0.56 -9.60
N PHE A 62 6.17 0.30 -8.58
CA PHE A 62 6.77 0.06 -7.26
C PHE A 62 6.14 -1.12 -6.51
N SER A 63 4.85 -1.39 -6.70
CA SER A 63 4.15 -2.49 -6.04
C SER A 63 4.58 -3.86 -6.56
N ASP A 64 4.84 -3.97 -7.87
CA ASP A 64 5.25 -5.20 -8.55
C ASP A 64 6.65 -5.68 -8.10
N VAL A 65 7.47 -4.77 -7.56
CA VAL A 65 8.77 -5.06 -6.93
C VAL A 65 8.71 -5.14 -5.39
N GLY A 66 7.51 -5.17 -4.80
CA GLY A 66 7.30 -5.44 -3.38
C GLY A 66 7.33 -4.24 -2.44
N CYS A 67 7.24 -3.00 -2.93
CA CYS A 67 7.16 -1.83 -2.05
C CYS A 67 5.80 -1.75 -1.35
N VAL A 68 5.78 -2.11 -0.06
CA VAL A 68 4.57 -2.13 0.80
C VAL A 68 3.82 -0.79 0.82
N PHE A 69 4.54 0.34 0.94
CA PHE A 69 3.92 1.67 0.96
C PHE A 69 3.16 1.96 -0.33
N SER A 70 3.76 1.62 -1.47
CA SER A 70 3.13 1.77 -2.78
C SER A 70 1.95 0.82 -2.96
N GLN A 71 2.01 -0.40 -2.41
CA GLN A 71 0.89 -1.34 -2.46
C GLN A 71 -0.33 -0.83 -1.68
N TYR A 72 -0.15 -0.27 -0.48
CA TYR A 72 -1.25 0.35 0.26
C TYR A 72 -1.85 1.55 -0.48
N ARG A 73 -1.01 2.44 -1.01
CA ARG A 73 -1.45 3.58 -1.84
C ARG A 73 -2.21 3.13 -3.07
N LEU A 74 -1.69 2.12 -3.77
CA LEU A 74 -2.31 1.56 -4.96
C LEU A 74 -3.66 0.93 -4.63
N ALA A 75 -3.72 0.13 -3.57
CA ALA A 75 -4.95 -0.49 -3.10
C ALA A 75 -6.03 0.57 -2.84
N TYR A 76 -5.69 1.62 -2.10
CA TYR A 76 -6.61 2.72 -1.84
C TYR A 76 -7.03 3.44 -3.13
N SER A 77 -6.10 3.69 -4.06
CA SER A 77 -6.43 4.35 -5.33
C SER A 77 -7.48 3.57 -6.15
N LEU A 78 -7.41 2.24 -6.09
CA LEU A 78 -8.26 1.31 -6.83
C LEU A 78 -9.60 1.05 -6.15
N LEU A 79 -9.75 1.38 -4.85
CA LEU A 79 -10.98 1.16 -4.11
C LEU A 79 -12.14 1.95 -4.75
N PRO A 80 -13.23 1.29 -5.18
CA PRO A 80 -14.39 1.97 -5.76
C PRO A 80 -15.08 2.96 -4.82
N GLU A 81 -15.06 2.68 -3.51
CA GLU A 81 -15.76 3.45 -2.49
C GLU A 81 -14.97 4.64 -1.93
N ASN A 82 -13.74 4.88 -2.39
CA ASN A 82 -13.01 6.08 -1.96
C ASN A 82 -13.69 7.36 -2.53
N LEU A 83 -13.47 8.48 -1.84
CA LEU A 83 -14.09 9.75 -2.21
C LEU A 83 -13.44 10.40 -3.44
N GLU A 84 -12.17 10.06 -3.71
CA GLU A 84 -11.42 10.63 -4.81
C GLU A 84 -11.69 9.91 -6.15
N GLU A 85 -11.95 10.69 -7.21
CA GLU A 85 -12.18 10.20 -8.57
C GLU A 85 -10.87 9.72 -9.24
N TRP A 86 -10.36 8.57 -8.81
CA TRP A 86 -9.23 7.91 -9.47
C TRP A 86 -9.64 7.30 -10.82
N PRO A 87 -8.78 7.36 -11.86
CA PRO A 87 -9.12 6.87 -13.20
C PRO A 87 -9.40 5.37 -13.29
N LEU A 88 -8.65 4.55 -12.56
CA LEU A 88 -8.87 3.11 -12.48
C LEU A 88 -9.43 2.71 -11.12
N LYS A 89 -10.49 1.89 -11.15
CA LYS A 89 -11.15 1.31 -9.98
C LYS A 89 -11.30 -0.19 -10.17
N SER A 90 -11.00 -0.95 -9.14
CA SER A 90 -11.22 -2.39 -9.08
C SER A 90 -11.16 -2.83 -7.63
N GLU A 91 -12.31 -3.21 -7.06
CA GLU A 91 -12.37 -3.76 -5.69
C GLU A 91 -11.46 -4.98 -5.55
N TYR A 92 -11.45 -5.86 -6.56
CA TYR A 92 -10.62 -7.05 -6.57
C TYR A 92 -9.13 -6.72 -6.45
N LEU A 93 -8.63 -5.79 -7.28
CA LEU A 93 -7.22 -5.40 -7.23
C LEU A 93 -6.90 -4.60 -5.96
N ALA A 94 -7.84 -3.76 -5.50
CA ALA A 94 -7.70 -3.05 -4.24
C ALA A 94 -7.49 -4.03 -3.07
N PHE A 95 -8.33 -5.05 -2.98
CA PHE A 95 -8.21 -6.13 -2.00
C PHE A 95 -6.90 -6.89 -2.14
N TYR A 96 -6.54 -7.29 -3.36
CA TYR A 96 -5.29 -8.02 -3.64
C TYR A 96 -4.04 -7.26 -3.15
N TYR A 97 -3.89 -5.98 -3.52
CA TYR A 97 -2.71 -5.20 -3.11
C TYR A 97 -2.72 -4.89 -1.61
N ALA A 98 -3.89 -4.66 -1.00
CA ALA A 98 -3.99 -4.38 0.44
C ALA A 98 -3.58 -5.59 1.29
N LEU A 99 -4.05 -6.78 0.92
CA LEU A 99 -3.63 -8.01 1.59
C LEU A 99 -2.16 -8.33 1.34
N SER A 100 -1.69 -8.21 0.09
CA SER A 100 -0.27 -8.41 -0.22
C SER A 100 0.64 -7.48 0.59
N ALA A 101 0.27 -6.21 0.71
CA ALA A 101 1.02 -5.23 1.51
C ALA A 101 1.08 -5.66 2.98
N THR A 102 -0.06 -6.09 3.52
CA THR A 102 -0.17 -6.51 4.93
C THR A 102 0.64 -7.78 5.19
N GLU A 103 0.57 -8.78 4.31
CA GLU A 103 1.36 -10.01 4.44
C GLU A 103 2.86 -9.72 4.45
N ILE A 104 3.33 -8.89 3.52
CA ILE A 104 4.75 -8.49 3.47
C ILE A 104 5.13 -7.73 4.73
N ARG A 105 4.30 -6.77 5.17
CA ARG A 105 4.49 -6.01 6.41
C ARG A 105 4.63 -6.92 7.64
N LEU A 106 3.77 -7.93 7.75
CA LEU A 106 3.78 -8.88 8.86
C LEU A 106 5.01 -9.80 8.82
N ASN A 107 5.41 -10.24 7.64
CA ASN A 107 6.63 -11.03 7.46
C ASN A 107 7.90 -10.25 7.85
N LEU A 108 7.87 -8.92 7.67
CA LEU A 108 8.97 -8.01 8.02
C LEU A 108 8.85 -7.40 9.42
N ARG A 109 7.91 -7.87 10.27
CA ARG A 109 7.63 -7.25 11.59
C ARG A 109 8.81 -7.23 12.57
N HIS A 110 9.75 -8.16 12.38
CA HIS A 110 10.93 -8.31 13.22
C HIS A 110 12.22 -7.90 12.50
N ASP A 111 12.14 -7.33 11.29
CA ASP A 111 13.29 -6.79 10.59
C ASP A 111 13.53 -5.34 11.03
N ASP A 112 14.53 -5.15 11.89
CA ASP A 112 14.86 -3.85 12.48
C ASP A 112 15.24 -2.78 11.44
N ARG A 113 15.62 -3.18 10.21
CA ARG A 113 15.98 -2.25 9.14
C ARG A 113 14.77 -1.46 8.61
N VAL A 114 13.57 -2.04 8.68
CA VAL A 114 12.35 -1.49 8.06
C VAL A 114 11.17 -1.36 9.02
N ASN A 115 11.16 -2.10 10.14
CA ASN A 115 10.04 -2.08 11.08
C ASN A 115 9.78 -0.68 11.67
N GLY A 116 10.83 0.12 11.89
CA GLY A 116 10.69 1.51 12.31
C GLY A 116 9.88 2.34 11.32
N ALA A 117 10.25 2.29 10.03
CA ALA A 117 9.55 3.01 8.96
C ALA A 117 8.10 2.54 8.79
N PHE A 118 7.84 1.24 8.95
CA PHE A 118 6.47 0.74 8.92
C PHE A 118 5.63 1.24 10.09
N ARG A 119 6.18 1.25 11.31
CA ARG A 119 5.46 1.78 12.48
C ARG A 119 5.16 3.27 12.33
N GLU A 120 6.13 4.06 11.86
CA GLU A 120 5.92 5.48 11.56
C GLU A 120 4.80 5.69 10.54
N PHE A 121 4.76 4.85 9.51
CA PHE A 121 3.69 4.88 8.51
C PHE A 121 2.35 4.46 9.10
N GLU A 122 2.28 3.39 9.89
CA GLU A 122 1.06 2.92 10.57
C GLU A 122 0.46 3.96 11.53
N CYS A 123 1.30 4.84 12.10
CA CYS A 123 0.91 5.97 12.93
C CYS A 123 0.60 7.25 12.13
N SER A 124 0.81 7.26 10.81
CA SER A 124 0.59 8.45 9.98
C SER A 124 -0.88 8.67 9.63
N ASN A 125 -1.25 9.92 9.39
CA ASN A 125 -2.60 10.29 8.91
C ASN A 125 -2.95 9.64 7.57
N GLU A 126 -1.95 9.27 6.76
CA GLU A 126 -2.15 8.56 5.50
C GLU A 126 -2.72 7.16 5.76
N PHE A 127 -2.23 6.47 6.79
CA PHE A 127 -2.57 5.08 7.08
C PHE A 127 -3.96 4.89 7.68
N VAL A 128 -4.55 5.93 8.28
CA VAL A 128 -5.94 5.90 8.78
C VAL A 128 -6.90 5.46 7.67
N ARG A 129 -6.68 5.92 6.44
CA ARG A 129 -7.50 5.56 5.28
C ARG A 129 -7.34 4.08 4.90
N TYR A 130 -6.14 3.55 5.03
CA TYR A 130 -5.82 2.17 4.69
C TYR A 130 -6.34 1.21 5.75
N ARG A 131 -6.29 1.60 7.02
CA ARG A 131 -6.94 0.90 8.13
C ARG A 131 -8.44 0.79 7.91
N PHE A 132 -9.10 1.91 7.57
CA PHE A 132 -10.53 1.89 7.26
C PHE A 132 -10.87 0.95 6.10
N MET A 133 -10.13 1.05 4.99
CA MET A 133 -10.27 0.14 3.85
C MET A 133 -10.07 -1.33 4.25
N MET A 134 -9.07 -1.63 5.07
CA MET A 134 -8.79 -2.99 5.53
C MET A 134 -9.86 -3.53 6.45
N ASN A 135 -10.38 -2.73 7.38
CA ASN A 135 -11.52 -3.13 8.22
C ASN A 135 -12.76 -3.42 7.36
N MET A 136 -13.07 -2.59 6.36
CA MET A 136 -14.15 -2.88 5.42
C MET A 136 -13.95 -4.22 4.68
N PHE A 137 -12.72 -4.50 4.24
CA PHE A 137 -12.41 -5.76 3.58
C PHE A 137 -12.52 -6.96 4.52
N ILE A 138 -12.03 -6.85 5.76
CA ILE A 138 -12.17 -7.88 6.78
C ILE A 138 -13.65 -8.14 7.03
N ASP A 139 -14.46 -7.11 7.30
CA ASP A 139 -15.89 -7.27 7.57
C ASP A 139 -16.65 -7.92 6.40
N ARG A 140 -16.35 -7.48 5.17
CA ARG A 140 -17.03 -7.96 3.96
C ARG A 140 -16.63 -9.39 3.59
N TYR A 141 -15.38 -9.77 3.84
CA TYR A 141 -14.80 -11.01 3.31
C TYR A 141 -14.42 -12.05 4.37
N ALA A 142 -14.42 -11.74 5.66
CA ALA A 142 -14.09 -12.71 6.73
C ALA A 142 -14.96 -13.97 6.72
N GLN A 143 -16.21 -13.88 6.22
CA GLN A 143 -17.11 -15.02 6.12
C GLN A 143 -17.01 -15.79 4.79
N SER A 144 -16.53 -15.14 3.72
CA SER A 144 -16.54 -15.69 2.35
C SER A 144 -15.16 -16.09 1.83
N HIS A 145 -14.09 -15.55 2.42
CA HIS A 145 -12.70 -15.79 2.06
C HIS A 145 -11.90 -16.03 3.34
N SER A 146 -11.00 -17.01 3.32
CA SER A 146 -10.08 -17.29 4.43
C SER A 146 -9.00 -16.20 4.50
N ILE A 147 -9.33 -15.03 5.06
CA ILE A 147 -8.33 -14.04 5.46
C ILE A 147 -7.51 -14.64 6.62
N SER A 148 -6.19 -14.46 6.59
CA SER A 148 -5.30 -14.95 7.65
C SER A 148 -5.67 -14.33 9.00
N ALA A 149 -5.66 -15.15 10.06
CA ALA A 149 -5.90 -14.69 11.42
C ALA A 149 -4.89 -13.61 11.86
N ASP A 150 -3.63 -13.70 11.40
CA ASP A 150 -2.59 -12.72 11.72
C ASP A 150 -2.90 -11.33 11.15
N ILE A 151 -3.54 -11.28 9.97
CA ILE A 151 -3.98 -10.01 9.35
C ILE A 151 -5.12 -9.41 10.17
N VAL A 152 -6.08 -10.23 10.58
CA VAL A 152 -7.20 -9.79 11.43
C VAL A 152 -6.69 -9.25 12.76
N GLU A 153 -5.85 -10.01 13.46
CA GLU A 153 -5.25 -9.61 14.75
C GLU A 153 -4.45 -8.31 14.63
N HIS A 154 -3.70 -8.14 13.55
CA HIS A 154 -2.91 -6.94 13.31
C HIS A 154 -3.80 -5.67 13.23
N PHE A 155 -4.87 -5.71 12.44
CA PHE A 155 -5.78 -4.58 12.30
C PHE A 155 -6.67 -4.34 13.53
N GLU A 156 -7.03 -5.39 14.26
CA GLU A 156 -7.69 -5.25 15.57
C GLU A 156 -6.78 -4.54 16.57
N THR A 157 -5.49 -4.89 16.60
CA THR A 157 -4.51 -4.27 17.52
C THR A 157 -4.31 -2.80 17.17
N LEU A 158 -4.10 -2.48 15.90
CA LEU A 158 -3.94 -1.10 15.44
C LEU A 158 -5.15 -0.22 15.76
N SER A 159 -6.36 -0.80 15.80
CA SER A 159 -7.60 -0.09 16.15
C SER A 159 -7.75 0.15 17.66
N ARG A 160 -7.05 -0.63 18.52
CA ARG A 160 -7.07 -0.45 19.99
C ARG A 160 -6.03 0.55 20.48
N ASP A 161 -4.94 0.71 19.73
CA ASP A 161 -3.87 1.67 20.04
C ASP A 161 -4.17 3.11 19.57
N GLU A 162 -5.42 3.40 19.18
CA GLU A 162 -5.85 4.79 18.99
C GLU A 162 -5.85 5.49 20.35
N PRO A 163 -5.09 6.59 20.54
CA PRO A 163 -5.29 7.41 21.73
C PRO A 163 -6.74 7.86 21.71
N ASP A 164 -7.47 7.59 22.79
CA ASP A 164 -8.85 8.04 22.98
C ASP A 164 -8.94 9.49 22.50
N ALA A 165 -9.80 9.73 21.50
CA ALA A 165 -10.14 11.07 21.04
C ALA A 165 -10.99 11.83 22.10
N GLU A 166 -10.67 11.64 23.38
CA GLU A 166 -11.14 12.41 24.51
C GLU A 166 -9.96 13.21 25.03
N ILE A 167 -9.83 14.46 24.55
CA ILE A 167 -9.42 15.68 25.28
C ILE A 167 -9.26 16.73 24.18
N PHE A 168 -10.37 17.29 23.72
CA PHE A 168 -10.49 18.69 23.29
C PHE A 168 -12.00 19.02 23.30
N SER A 169 -12.53 19.14 24.52
CA SER A 169 -13.76 19.88 24.83
C SER A 169 -13.39 21.25 25.38
#